data_AF-A0A381SEC8-F1
#
_entry.id   AF-A0A381SEC8-F1
#
_cell.length_a   1.000
_cell.length_b   1.000
_cell.length_c   1.000
_cell.angle_alpha   90.00
_cell.angle_beta   90.00
_cell.angle_gamma   90.00
#
_symmetry.space_group_name_H-M   'P 1'
#
loop_
_entity.id
_entity.type
_entity.pdbx_description
1 polymer ?
#
loop_
_entity_poly.entity_id
_entity_poly.type
_entity_poly.pdbx_seq_one_letter_code
_entity_poly.pdbx_strand_id
1 'polypeptide(L)'
;MVRFTTATLICGAFVVLGAFVSGTGAAQTLGKLGAVNALGGSFMAALAAGLTVFWMTKFGLPVSTSQAIIGSIIGWNLFSDSYTDISSLLKILSTWIICPLLAAVIAAFLYSATKLFVRKIGTGLIRMDGYTRLALILAGAFGAYSLGANNIANVMGVFVPVAPFPDIQFGQGFSISSAQQLFLVGGVAIAVGVFTYSRRVMMTVGSELMTLTPLAAWVAVMSHSIVLFLFASERLEQLLANLSLPTIPLVPVSSSQAVVGAVLGIGMLQGGREIQWPRVYEIVKGWVVTPLISCLICFVGLYFLQNVFQQTVHRESKYLLSASVLEKFQKEGIDTAGLSELSDSVFHSSAEVVRAIKEKVTLTSKQGLKVVEFSFQKSLVITPEKISSMDKKGLSRSQLVALKKLQGQTYNFPWQLGDALAVTSTEWEVRGGGLKNKLHDRKIKRKLAYLYRIFQRRER
;
A
#
# COMPACT_ATOMS: atom_id res chain seq x y z
N MET A 1 -15.28 -32.72 4.93
CA MET A 1 -15.04 -31.27 5.20
C MET A 1 -13.65 -31.12 5.81
N VAL A 2 -12.94 -30.04 5.49
CA VAL A 2 -11.61 -29.77 6.05
C VAL A 2 -11.78 -29.35 7.51
N ARG A 3 -10.94 -29.88 8.41
CA ARG A 3 -10.95 -29.47 9.83
C ARG A 3 -10.54 -28.00 9.94
N PHE A 4 -11.17 -27.26 10.85
CA PHE A 4 -10.87 -25.85 11.11
C PHE A 4 -9.37 -25.62 11.31
N THR A 5 -8.73 -26.46 12.14
CA THR A 5 -7.29 -26.39 12.42
C THR A 5 -6.43 -26.49 11.17
N THR A 6 -6.76 -27.44 10.28
CA THR A 6 -6.07 -27.59 8.99
C THR A 6 -6.25 -26.36 8.11
N ALA A 7 -7.48 -25.83 8.01
CA ALA A 7 -7.76 -24.62 7.24
C ALA A 7 -7.00 -23.40 7.78
N THR A 8 -6.95 -23.22 9.11
CA THR A 8 -6.22 -22.12 9.74
C THR A 8 -4.71 -22.23 9.58
N LEU A 9 -4.15 -23.44 9.61
CA LEU A 9 -2.71 -23.66 9.41
C LEU A 9 -2.29 -23.34 7.97
N ILE A 10 -3.05 -23.83 6.98
CA ILE A 10 -2.84 -23.51 5.57
C ILE A 10 -2.97 -22.00 5.37
N CYS A 11 -4.04 -21.39 5.87
CA CYS A 11 -4.24 -19.94 5.77
C CYS A 11 -3.08 -19.16 6.39
N GLY A 12 -2.69 -19.48 7.62
CA GLY A 12 -1.59 -18.80 8.32
C GLY A 12 -0.26 -18.89 7.57
N ALA A 13 0.13 -20.08 7.10
CA ALA A 13 1.37 -20.29 6.37
C ALA A 13 1.40 -19.47 5.06
N PHE A 14 0.34 -19.54 4.26
CA PHE A 14 0.29 -18.84 2.97
C PHE A 14 0.12 -17.32 3.13
N VAL A 15 -0.61 -16.84 4.14
CA VAL A 15 -0.67 -15.40 4.46
C VAL A 15 0.71 -14.85 4.81
N VAL A 16 1.45 -15.53 5.68
CA VAL A 16 2.82 -15.13 6.06
C VAL A 16 3.72 -15.10 4.83
N LEU A 17 3.65 -16.14 3.99
CA LEU A 17 4.43 -16.23 2.76
C LEU A 17 4.09 -15.09 1.78
N GLY A 18 2.80 -14.80 1.58
CA GLY A 18 2.33 -13.71 0.74
C GLY A 18 2.80 -12.35 1.24
N ALA A 19 2.66 -12.11 2.54
CA ALA A 19 3.10 -10.87 3.19
C ALA A 19 4.60 -10.63 3.02
N PHE A 20 5.42 -11.65 3.27
CA PHE A 20 6.88 -11.55 3.18
C PHE A 20 7.39 -11.36 1.75
N VAL A 21 6.82 -12.10 0.78
CA VAL A 21 7.33 -12.14 -0.60
C VAL A 21 6.81 -10.97 -1.44
N SER A 22 5.53 -10.60 -1.29
CA SER A 22 4.82 -9.70 -2.21
C SER A 22 4.21 -8.46 -1.53
N GLY A 23 4.49 -8.23 -0.25
CA GLY A 23 3.90 -7.12 0.52
C GLY A 23 4.41 -5.71 0.19
N THR A 24 5.57 -5.59 -0.47
CA THR A 24 6.27 -4.30 -0.66
C THR A 24 5.51 -3.31 -1.54
N GLY A 25 4.81 -3.81 -2.56
CA GLY A 25 4.19 -2.97 -3.58
C GLY A 25 3.06 -2.11 -3.01
N ALA A 26 2.05 -2.77 -2.43
CA ALA A 26 0.89 -2.09 -1.85
C ALA A 26 1.28 -1.18 -0.66
N ALA A 27 2.29 -1.56 0.13
CA ALA A 27 2.75 -0.77 1.28
C ALA A 27 3.37 0.57 0.86
N GLN A 28 4.06 0.64 -0.27
CA GLN A 28 4.65 1.89 -0.80
C GLN A 28 3.58 2.92 -1.17
N THR A 29 2.40 2.48 -1.61
CA THR A 29 1.30 3.40 -1.94
C THR A 29 0.69 4.01 -0.67
N LEU A 30 0.55 3.24 0.40
CA LEU A 30 0.07 3.76 1.69
C LEU A 30 1.05 4.75 2.32
N GLY A 31 2.35 4.46 2.27
CA GLY A 31 3.37 5.39 2.78
C GLY A 31 3.43 6.72 2.03
N LYS A 32 2.95 6.77 0.78
CA LYS A 32 2.83 8.03 0.01
C LYS A 32 1.56 8.81 0.35
N LEU A 33 0.49 8.14 0.77
CA LEU A 33 -0.80 8.78 1.08
C LEU A 33 -0.71 9.62 2.35
N GLY A 34 -0.06 9.09 3.38
CA GLY A 34 0.32 9.82 4.58
C GLY A 34 1.71 9.37 4.97
N ALA A 35 2.67 10.28 4.86
CA ALA A 35 4.05 10.06 5.24
C ALA A 35 4.18 10.09 6.77
N VAL A 36 3.48 9.18 7.45
CA VAL A 36 3.47 9.08 8.91
C VAL A 36 4.91 8.97 9.40
N ASN A 37 5.37 10.01 10.08
CA ASN A 37 6.80 10.25 10.33
C ASN A 37 7.21 10.01 11.79
N ALA A 38 6.28 9.56 12.63
CA ALA A 38 6.52 9.19 14.01
C ALA A 38 5.86 7.86 14.37
N LEU A 39 6.53 7.07 15.22
CA LEU A 39 6.07 5.75 15.62
C LEU A 39 4.74 5.78 16.37
N GLY A 40 4.53 6.79 17.24
CA GLY A 40 3.26 6.98 17.95
C GLY A 40 2.10 7.24 16.99
N GLY A 41 2.34 8.01 15.92
CA GLY A 41 1.36 8.26 14.87
C GLY A 41 0.99 6.99 14.10
N SER A 42 2.00 6.19 13.71
CA SER A 42 1.79 4.92 13.02
C SER A 42 1.02 3.92 13.90
N PHE A 43 1.35 3.86 15.19
CA PHE A 43 0.64 3.05 16.17
C PHE A 43 -0.83 3.45 16.28
N MET A 44 -1.13 4.75 16.46
CA MET A 44 -2.50 5.22 16.58
C MET A 44 -3.29 5.01 15.29
N ALA A 45 -2.69 5.22 14.11
CA ALA A 45 -3.35 4.98 12.84
C ALA A 45 -3.73 3.49 12.67
N ALA A 46 -2.82 2.57 13.01
CA ALA A 46 -3.10 1.14 12.98
C ALA A 46 -4.13 0.72 14.04
N LEU A 47 -4.04 1.28 15.25
CA LEU A 47 -4.98 1.02 16.34
C LEU A 47 -6.39 1.51 16.01
N ALA A 48 -6.54 2.73 15.47
CA ALA A 48 -7.83 3.29 15.06
C ALA A 48 -8.49 2.44 13.97
N ALA A 49 -7.72 1.99 12.97
CA ALA A 49 -8.20 1.09 11.94
C ALA A 49 -8.63 -0.27 12.53
N GLY A 50 -7.82 -0.83 13.43
CA GLY A 50 -8.11 -2.08 14.13
C GLY A 50 -9.37 -2.01 15.00
N LEU A 51 -9.51 -0.95 15.81
CA LEU A 51 -10.68 -0.70 16.66
C LEU A 51 -11.95 -0.51 15.82
N THR A 52 -11.85 0.24 14.72
CA THR A 52 -12.97 0.43 13.80
C THR A 52 -13.44 -0.91 13.23
N VAL A 53 -12.52 -1.71 12.70
CA VAL A 53 -12.82 -3.03 12.16
C VAL A 53 -13.42 -3.94 13.23
N PHE A 54 -12.83 -3.95 14.43
CA PHE A 54 -13.28 -4.78 15.55
C PHE A 54 -14.70 -4.42 15.99
N TRP A 55 -14.98 -3.14 16.26
CA TRP A 55 -16.31 -2.71 16.69
C TRP A 55 -17.37 -2.90 15.62
N MET A 56 -17.08 -2.54 14.36
CA MET A 56 -18.02 -2.77 13.27
C MET A 56 -18.33 -4.26 13.10
N THR A 57 -17.31 -5.13 13.13
CA THR A 57 -17.52 -6.58 13.04
C THR A 57 -18.35 -7.09 14.23
N LYS A 58 -18.10 -6.59 15.44
CA LYS A 58 -18.85 -6.97 16.65
C LYS A 58 -20.33 -6.57 16.55
N PHE A 59 -20.64 -5.45 15.90
CA PHE A 59 -22.01 -5.00 15.67
C PHE A 59 -22.65 -5.61 14.41
N GLY A 60 -22.00 -6.58 13.76
CA GLY A 60 -22.50 -7.21 12.54
C GLY A 60 -22.49 -6.28 11.32
N LEU A 61 -21.77 -5.16 11.39
CA LEU A 61 -21.65 -4.24 10.28
C LEU A 61 -20.54 -4.69 9.32
N PRO A 62 -20.84 -4.83 8.03
CA PRO A 62 -19.85 -5.18 7.01
C PRO A 62 -18.77 -4.09 6.91
N VAL A 63 -17.51 -4.51 6.99
CA VAL A 63 -16.36 -3.61 7.14
C VAL A 63 -15.23 -3.95 6.16
N SER A 64 -14.43 -2.94 5.84
CA SER A 64 -13.28 -3.05 4.96
C SER A 64 -12.02 -2.56 5.65
N THR A 65 -11.07 -3.47 5.88
CA THR A 65 -9.79 -3.16 6.55
C THR A 65 -8.97 -2.13 5.80
N SER A 66 -8.91 -2.21 4.46
CA SER A 66 -8.25 -1.20 3.61
C SER A 66 -8.86 0.19 3.80
N GLN A 67 -10.20 0.30 3.82
CA GLN A 67 -10.85 1.60 3.99
C GLN A 67 -10.63 2.16 5.40
N ALA A 68 -10.58 1.30 6.41
CA ALA A 68 -10.29 1.72 7.78
C ALA A 68 -8.89 2.34 7.90
N ILE A 69 -7.84 1.71 7.35
CA ILE A 69 -6.48 2.27 7.42
C ILE A 69 -6.33 3.55 6.59
N ILE A 70 -7.01 3.66 5.44
CA ILE A 70 -7.02 4.88 4.64
C ILE A 70 -7.69 6.02 5.42
N GLY A 71 -8.81 5.73 6.09
CA GLY A 71 -9.49 6.67 6.97
C GLY A 71 -8.59 7.16 8.11
N SER A 72 -7.89 6.25 8.81
CA SER A 72 -6.99 6.66 9.89
C SER A 72 -5.76 7.44 9.41
N ILE A 73 -5.22 7.13 8.21
CA ILE A 73 -4.16 7.94 7.59
C ILE A 73 -4.65 9.37 7.30
N ILE A 74 -5.88 9.53 6.79
CA ILE A 74 -6.47 10.86 6.60
C ILE A 74 -6.63 11.57 7.95
N GLY A 75 -7.09 10.87 8.99
CA GLY A 75 -7.17 11.40 10.34
C GLY A 75 -5.82 11.87 10.90
N TRP A 76 -4.74 11.13 10.61
CA TRP A 76 -3.38 11.56 10.94
C TRP A 76 -2.95 12.80 10.14
N ASN A 77 -3.20 12.84 8.83
CA ASN A 77 -2.87 14.00 7.99
C ASN A 77 -3.58 15.28 8.48
N LEU A 78 -4.84 15.18 8.93
CA LEU A 78 -5.58 16.30 9.52
C LEU A 78 -4.98 16.77 10.85
N PHE A 79 -4.51 15.83 11.67
CA PHE A 79 -3.89 16.14 12.95
C PHE A 79 -2.51 16.79 12.79
N SER A 80 -1.69 16.29 11.85
CA SER A 80 -0.31 16.73 11.64
C SER A 80 -0.16 17.89 10.66
N ASP A 81 -1.26 18.43 10.14
CA ASP A 81 -1.28 19.40 9.03
C ASP A 81 -0.45 18.93 7.83
N SER A 82 -0.55 17.63 7.51
CA SER A 82 0.18 17.02 6.40
C SER A 82 -0.61 17.04 5.10
N TYR A 83 0.08 17.38 4.00
CA TYR A 83 -0.51 17.39 2.67
C TYR A 83 -0.97 15.99 2.26
N THR A 84 -2.27 15.86 2.01
CA THR A 84 -2.85 14.61 1.50
C THR A 84 -2.66 14.53 -0.01
N ASP A 85 -2.01 13.46 -0.48
CA ASP A 85 -1.87 13.20 -1.92
C ASP A 85 -3.23 12.87 -2.55
N ILE A 86 -3.90 13.89 -3.08
CA ILE A 86 -5.20 13.73 -3.76
C ILE A 86 -5.10 12.79 -4.96
N SER A 87 -3.96 12.73 -5.67
CA SER A 87 -3.79 11.81 -6.80
C SER A 87 -3.72 10.35 -6.33
N SER A 88 -2.98 10.07 -5.25
CA SER A 88 -2.94 8.72 -4.67
C SER A 88 -4.27 8.35 -4.01
N LEU A 89 -4.93 9.29 -3.33
CA LEU A 89 -6.26 9.10 -2.77
C LEU A 89 -7.28 8.76 -3.87
N LEU A 90 -7.34 9.52 -4.96
CA LEU A 90 -8.25 9.23 -6.07
C LEU A 90 -7.97 7.88 -6.73
N LYS A 91 -6.69 7.49 -6.88
CA LYS A 91 -6.34 6.15 -7.35
C LYS A 91 -6.89 5.07 -6.42
N ILE A 92 -6.72 5.24 -5.11
CA ILE A 92 -7.27 4.33 -4.10
C ILE A 92 -8.79 4.27 -4.15
N LEU A 93 -9.48 5.42 -4.20
CA LEU A 93 -10.94 5.47 -4.29
C LEU A 93 -11.45 4.80 -5.58
N SER A 94 -10.73 4.97 -6.70
CA SER A 94 -11.09 4.30 -7.95
C SER A 94 -11.05 2.78 -7.83
N THR A 95 -10.13 2.22 -7.03
CA THR A 95 -10.07 0.76 -6.85
C THR A 95 -11.24 0.24 -6.03
N TRP A 96 -11.89 1.05 -5.19
CA TRP A 96 -13.06 0.61 -4.42
C TRP A 96 -14.27 0.30 -5.30
N ILE A 97 -14.32 0.89 -6.50
CA ILE A 97 -15.35 0.63 -7.51
C ILE A 97 -14.86 -0.44 -8.50
N ILE A 98 -13.62 -0.32 -8.99
CA ILE A 98 -13.07 -1.22 -10.00
C ILE A 98 -12.89 -2.63 -9.45
N CYS A 99 -12.47 -2.78 -8.19
CA CYS A 99 -12.19 -4.08 -7.56
C CYS A 99 -13.41 -5.02 -7.53
N PRO A 100 -14.58 -4.64 -6.96
CA PRO A 100 -15.76 -5.51 -6.97
C PRO A 100 -16.27 -5.79 -8.40
N LEU A 101 -16.20 -4.81 -9.30
CA LEU A 101 -16.61 -4.99 -10.69
C LEU A 101 -15.72 -5.99 -11.43
N LEU A 102 -14.40 -5.86 -11.28
CA LEU A 102 -13.44 -6.78 -11.88
C LEU A 102 -13.60 -8.19 -11.32
N ALA A 103 -13.84 -8.33 -10.01
CA ALA A 103 -14.12 -9.61 -9.37
C ALA A 103 -15.44 -10.23 -9.88
N ALA A 104 -16.47 -9.43 -10.13
CA ALA A 104 -17.72 -9.90 -10.73
C ALA A 104 -17.48 -10.46 -12.13
N VAL A 105 -16.74 -9.74 -12.99
CA VAL A 105 -16.42 -10.16 -14.36
C VAL A 105 -15.58 -11.44 -14.38
N ILE A 106 -14.52 -11.51 -13.56
CA ILE A 106 -13.68 -12.71 -13.47
C ILE A 106 -14.49 -13.90 -12.94
N ALA A 107 -15.32 -13.68 -11.93
CA ALA A 107 -16.18 -14.74 -11.38
C ALA A 107 -17.19 -15.23 -12.42
N ALA A 108 -17.79 -14.31 -13.18
CA ALA A 108 -18.73 -14.64 -14.25
C ALA A 108 -18.09 -15.51 -15.34
N PHE A 109 -16.89 -15.12 -15.78
CA PHE A 109 -16.11 -15.87 -16.75
C PHE A 109 -15.72 -17.25 -16.22
N LEU A 110 -15.11 -17.32 -15.03
CA LEU A 110 -14.68 -18.57 -14.41
C LEU A 110 -15.86 -19.51 -14.16
N TYR A 111 -16.99 -19.00 -13.65
CA TYR A 111 -18.18 -19.80 -13.41
C TYR A 111 -18.71 -20.43 -14.71
N SER A 112 -18.78 -19.64 -15.79
CA SER A 112 -19.21 -20.12 -17.10
C SER A 112 -18.26 -21.18 -17.66
N ALA A 113 -16.95 -20.91 -17.61
CA ALA A 113 -15.92 -21.84 -18.08
C ALA A 113 -15.94 -23.17 -17.29
N THR A 114 -15.99 -23.09 -15.96
CA THR A 114 -16.02 -24.28 -15.11
C THR A 114 -17.32 -25.06 -15.30
N LYS A 115 -18.48 -24.40 -15.44
CA LYS A 115 -19.74 -25.09 -15.72
C LYS A 115 -19.70 -25.86 -17.04
N LEU A 116 -19.13 -25.28 -18.10
CA LEU A 116 -18.94 -25.95 -19.39
C LEU A 116 -17.97 -27.13 -19.28
N PHE A 117 -16.85 -26.95 -18.58
CA PHE A 117 -15.85 -27.99 -18.34
C PHE A 117 -16.45 -29.20 -17.61
N VAL A 118 -17.18 -28.95 -16.52
CA VAL A 118 -17.82 -30.00 -15.72
C VAL A 118 -18.86 -30.77 -16.52
N ARG A 119 -19.66 -30.08 -17.35
CA ARG A 119 -20.63 -30.73 -18.24
C ARG A 119 -19.97 -31.66 -19.27
N LYS A 120 -18.76 -31.32 -19.73
CA LYS A 120 -18.06 -32.08 -20.78
C LYS A 120 -17.39 -33.36 -20.28
N ILE A 121 -16.94 -33.38 -19.03
CA ILE A 121 -16.10 -34.47 -18.50
C ILE A 121 -16.90 -35.71 -18.10
N GLY A 122 -18.21 -35.59 -17.86
CA GLY A 122 -19.08 -36.74 -17.55
C GLY A 122 -18.63 -37.55 -16.33
N THR A 123 -17.97 -36.93 -15.35
CA THR A 123 -17.49 -37.61 -14.14
C THR A 123 -18.64 -37.95 -13.19
N GLY A 124 -18.58 -39.13 -12.57
CA GLY A 124 -19.50 -39.52 -11.50
C GLY A 124 -19.43 -38.57 -10.30
N LEU A 125 -20.57 -38.38 -9.62
CA LEU A 125 -20.79 -37.39 -8.56
C LEU A 125 -19.74 -37.44 -7.44
N ILE A 126 -19.31 -38.64 -7.02
CA ILE A 126 -18.35 -38.85 -5.93
C ILE A 126 -16.95 -38.34 -6.31
N ARG A 127 -16.49 -38.63 -7.54
CA ARG A 127 -15.18 -38.14 -8.02
C ARG A 127 -15.19 -36.62 -8.15
N MET A 128 -16.31 -36.07 -8.61
CA MET A 128 -16.49 -34.62 -8.75
C MET A 128 -16.48 -33.91 -7.39
N ASP A 129 -17.09 -34.48 -6.35
CA ASP A 129 -17.00 -33.96 -4.97
C ASP A 129 -15.53 -33.94 -4.49
N GLY A 130 -14.79 -35.03 -4.73
CA GLY A 130 -13.37 -35.13 -4.40
C GLY A 130 -12.52 -34.04 -5.07
N TYR A 131 -12.68 -33.85 -6.39
CA TYR A 131 -11.97 -32.80 -7.12
C TYR A 131 -12.33 -31.40 -6.65
N THR A 132 -13.61 -31.14 -6.39
CA THR A 132 -14.07 -29.83 -5.92
C THR A 132 -13.50 -29.49 -4.54
N ARG A 133 -13.40 -30.48 -3.63
CA ARG A 133 -12.76 -30.31 -2.33
C ARG A 133 -11.27 -29.98 -2.46
N LEU A 134 -10.54 -30.72 -3.29
CA LEU A 134 -9.12 -30.43 -3.52
C LEU A 134 -8.94 -29.03 -4.13
N ALA A 135 -9.76 -28.68 -5.11
CA ALA A 135 -9.73 -27.38 -5.76
C ALA A 135 -10.00 -26.24 -4.76
N LEU A 136 -10.94 -26.41 -3.83
CA LEU A 136 -11.22 -25.45 -2.75
C LEU A 136 -10.04 -25.27 -1.79
N ILE A 137 -9.31 -26.34 -1.46
CA ILE A 137 -8.11 -26.24 -0.61
C ILE A 137 -7.02 -25.44 -1.34
N LEU A 138 -6.78 -25.74 -2.62
CA LEU A 138 -5.78 -25.03 -3.43
C LEU A 138 -6.17 -23.55 -3.63
N ALA A 139 -7.44 -23.28 -3.92
CA ALA A 139 -7.98 -21.92 -4.02
C ALA A 139 -7.87 -21.17 -2.70
N GLY A 140 -8.14 -21.83 -1.57
CA GLY A 140 -7.98 -21.25 -0.23
C GLY A 140 -6.52 -20.90 0.09
N ALA A 141 -5.57 -21.78 -0.27
CA ALA A 141 -4.14 -21.51 -0.12
C ALA A 141 -3.67 -20.32 -0.98
N PHE A 142 -4.09 -20.29 -2.26
CA PHE A 142 -3.80 -19.15 -3.15
C PHE A 142 -4.47 -17.85 -2.67
N GLY A 143 -5.70 -17.93 -2.17
CA GLY A 143 -6.41 -16.80 -1.59
C GLY A 143 -5.75 -16.28 -0.33
N ALA A 144 -5.29 -17.16 0.56
CA ALA A 144 -4.50 -16.80 1.72
C ALA A 144 -3.20 -16.08 1.34
N TYR A 145 -2.47 -16.58 0.34
CA TYR A 145 -1.28 -15.91 -0.19
C TYR A 145 -1.59 -14.51 -0.71
N SER A 146 -2.61 -14.40 -1.56
CA SER A 146 -2.99 -13.13 -2.19
C SER A 146 -3.51 -12.12 -1.15
N LEU A 147 -4.22 -12.60 -0.13
CA LEU A 147 -4.64 -11.83 1.03
C LEU A 147 -3.44 -11.31 1.81
N GLY A 148 -2.44 -12.16 2.10
CA GLY A 148 -1.22 -11.74 2.78
C GLY A 148 -0.44 -10.66 2.01
N ALA A 149 -0.25 -10.87 0.71
CA ALA A 149 0.44 -9.92 -0.17
C ALA A 149 -0.25 -8.54 -0.23
N ASN A 150 -1.58 -8.52 -0.29
CA ASN A 150 -2.35 -7.28 -0.37
C ASN A 150 -2.54 -6.61 1.00
N ASN A 151 -2.94 -7.37 2.02
CA ASN A 151 -3.38 -6.82 3.30
C ASN A 151 -2.24 -6.45 4.24
N ILE A 152 -1.02 -6.96 4.04
CA ILE A 152 0.12 -6.58 4.89
C ILE A 152 0.41 -5.07 4.79
N ALA A 153 0.11 -4.45 3.65
CA ALA A 153 0.16 -3.00 3.50
C ALA A 153 -0.76 -2.27 4.48
N ASN A 154 -1.96 -2.80 4.73
CA ASN A 154 -2.91 -2.20 5.67
C ASN A 154 -2.46 -2.33 7.13
N VAL A 155 -1.68 -3.36 7.45
CA VAL A 155 -1.21 -3.63 8.83
C VAL A 155 0.11 -2.90 9.10
N MET A 156 1.07 -3.03 8.17
CA MET A 156 2.46 -2.61 8.39
C MET A 156 2.88 -1.40 7.54
N GLY A 157 2.07 -0.98 6.55
CA GLY A 157 2.42 0.10 5.62
C GLY A 157 2.73 1.44 6.32
N VAL A 158 1.96 1.79 7.35
CA VAL A 158 2.16 3.02 8.14
C VAL A 158 3.44 3.00 8.98
N PHE A 159 4.04 1.83 9.21
CA PHE A 159 5.29 1.68 9.97
C PHE A 159 6.54 1.68 9.08
N VAL A 160 6.40 1.46 7.76
CA VAL A 160 7.54 1.38 6.83
C VAL A 160 8.43 2.64 6.86
N PRO A 161 7.89 3.88 6.87
CA PRO A 161 8.73 5.09 6.88
C PRO A 161 9.50 5.30 8.20
N VAL A 162 8.99 4.75 9.30
CA VAL A 162 9.50 4.97 10.67
C VAL A 162 10.14 3.73 11.27
N ALA A 163 10.34 2.68 10.45
CA ALA A 163 10.86 1.40 10.89
C ALA A 163 12.24 1.58 11.56
N PRO A 164 12.40 1.21 12.84
CA PRO A 164 13.64 1.42 13.59
C PRO A 164 14.72 0.39 13.22
N PHE A 165 14.36 -0.69 12.52
CA PHE A 165 15.24 -1.82 12.30
C PHE A 165 16.28 -1.54 11.22
N PRO A 166 17.55 -1.91 11.45
CA PRO A 166 18.53 -2.04 10.38
C PRO A 166 18.22 -3.27 9.51
N ASP A 167 18.74 -3.27 8.30
CA ASP A 167 18.63 -4.43 7.40
C ASP A 167 19.50 -5.57 7.95
N ILE A 168 18.95 -6.80 7.99
CA ILE A 168 19.66 -7.98 8.50
C ILE A 168 20.37 -8.65 7.32
N GLN A 169 21.66 -8.91 7.44
CA GLN A 169 22.45 -9.62 6.44
C GLN A 169 22.77 -11.04 6.93
N PHE A 170 22.43 -12.03 6.12
CA PHE A 170 22.79 -13.43 6.32
C PHE A 170 23.86 -13.82 5.29
N GLY A 171 25.10 -13.92 5.75
CA GLY A 171 26.25 -14.30 4.93
C GLY A 171 26.45 -13.40 3.69
N GLN A 172 27.10 -13.93 2.66
CA GLN A 172 27.51 -13.12 1.50
C GLN A 172 26.39 -12.89 0.45
N GLY A 173 25.15 -13.36 0.65
CA GLY A 173 24.14 -13.35 -0.43
C GLY A 173 22.76 -12.81 -0.06
N PHE A 174 22.32 -12.98 1.18
CA PHE A 174 20.91 -12.77 1.52
C PHE A 174 20.75 -11.61 2.51
N SER A 175 20.00 -10.58 2.13
CA SER A 175 19.64 -9.48 3.03
C SER A 175 18.13 -9.37 3.16
N ILE A 176 17.66 -9.21 4.40
CA ILE A 176 16.26 -8.95 4.72
C ILE A 176 16.13 -7.48 5.08
N SER A 177 15.41 -6.75 4.24
CA SER A 177 15.13 -5.34 4.48
C SER A 177 14.28 -5.13 5.74
N SER A 178 14.42 -3.97 6.36
CA SER A 178 13.57 -3.50 7.46
C SER A 178 12.06 -3.60 7.16
N ALA A 179 11.65 -3.35 5.92
CA ALA A 179 10.27 -3.53 5.48
C ALA A 179 9.83 -5.01 5.45
N GLN A 180 10.68 -5.92 4.97
CA GLN A 180 10.40 -7.35 4.98
C GLN A 180 10.33 -7.94 6.39
N GLN A 181 11.14 -7.43 7.33
CA GLN A 181 11.05 -7.80 8.75
C GLN A 181 9.69 -7.39 9.33
N LEU A 182 9.24 -6.15 9.08
CA LEU A 182 7.90 -5.70 9.45
C LEU A 182 6.81 -6.59 8.85
N PHE A 183 6.93 -6.93 7.57
CA PHE A 183 5.95 -7.79 6.89
C PHE A 183 5.91 -9.21 7.44
N LEU A 184 7.04 -9.75 7.87
CA LEU A 184 7.09 -11.05 8.55
C LEU A 184 6.36 -10.99 9.89
N VAL A 185 6.66 -10.00 10.73
CA VAL A 185 6.00 -9.80 12.03
C VAL A 185 4.49 -9.60 11.83
N GLY A 186 4.09 -8.77 10.86
CA GLY A 186 2.69 -8.53 10.56
C GLY A 186 1.98 -9.74 9.98
N GLY A 187 2.65 -10.52 9.13
CA GLY A 187 2.13 -11.79 8.62
C GLY A 187 1.86 -12.79 9.74
N VAL A 188 2.80 -12.91 10.70
CA VAL A 188 2.62 -13.76 11.89
C VAL A 188 1.47 -13.26 12.74
N ALA A 189 1.35 -11.95 12.97
CA ALA A 189 0.23 -11.37 13.70
C ALA A 189 -1.13 -11.67 13.04
N ILE A 190 -1.22 -11.59 11.71
CA ILE A 190 -2.43 -12.00 10.97
C ILE A 190 -2.70 -13.50 11.16
N ALA A 191 -1.68 -14.36 11.07
CA ALA A 191 -1.84 -15.81 11.27
C ALA A 191 -2.33 -16.15 12.69
N VAL A 192 -1.81 -15.47 13.72
CA VAL A 192 -2.29 -15.60 15.10
C VAL A 192 -3.74 -15.13 15.23
N GLY A 193 -4.10 -14.00 14.61
CA GLY A 193 -5.47 -13.50 14.57
C GLY A 193 -6.45 -14.48 13.89
N VAL A 194 -6.02 -15.12 12.80
CA VAL A 194 -6.78 -16.17 12.12
C VAL A 194 -6.99 -17.36 13.06
N PHE A 195 -5.97 -17.83 13.76
CA PHE A 195 -6.10 -18.98 14.66
C PHE A 195 -7.03 -18.69 15.86
N THR A 196 -7.01 -17.47 16.38
CA THR A 196 -7.69 -17.10 17.64
C THR A 196 -9.12 -16.56 17.46
N TYR A 197 -9.35 -15.66 16.50
CA TYR A 197 -10.62 -14.92 16.38
C TYR A 197 -11.46 -15.29 15.15
N SER A 198 -10.91 -16.02 14.17
CA SER A 198 -11.62 -16.23 12.88
C SER A 198 -12.81 -17.18 12.93
N ARG A 199 -12.92 -18.06 13.94
CA ARG A 199 -13.89 -19.17 13.94
C ARG A 199 -15.33 -18.70 13.77
N ARG A 200 -15.76 -17.64 14.47
CA ARG A 200 -17.14 -17.11 14.37
C ARG A 200 -17.43 -16.47 13.01
N VAL A 201 -16.47 -15.69 12.50
CA VAL A 201 -16.60 -14.99 11.21
C VAL A 201 -16.58 -15.99 10.05
N MET A 202 -15.69 -16.98 10.10
CA MET A 202 -15.59 -18.01 9.06
C MET A 202 -16.88 -18.84 8.91
N MET A 203 -17.62 -19.04 10.00
CA MET A 203 -18.89 -19.78 10.00
C MET A 203 -20.10 -18.95 9.54
N THR A 204 -19.93 -17.64 9.35
CA THR A 204 -21.01 -16.70 8.98
C THR A 204 -20.83 -16.09 7.58
N VAL A 205 -19.61 -16.08 7.04
CA VAL A 205 -19.33 -15.51 5.71
C VAL A 205 -19.88 -16.37 4.57
N GLY A 206 -20.74 -15.77 3.74
CA GLY A 206 -21.15 -16.30 2.43
C GLY A 206 -22.60 -16.78 2.35
N SER A 207 -23.20 -17.24 3.45
CA SER A 207 -24.62 -17.62 3.50
C SER A 207 -25.58 -16.42 3.50
N GLU A 208 -25.08 -15.23 3.83
CA GLU A 208 -25.91 -14.02 3.98
C GLU A 208 -26.23 -13.31 2.65
N LEU A 209 -25.49 -13.60 1.57
CA LEU A 209 -25.69 -12.94 0.27
C LEU A 209 -26.52 -13.78 -0.70
N MET A 210 -26.17 -15.06 -0.82
CA MET A 210 -26.86 -16.08 -1.61
C MET A 210 -26.37 -17.47 -1.20
N THR A 211 -27.13 -18.52 -1.50
CA THR A 211 -26.69 -19.89 -1.28
C THR A 211 -25.63 -20.30 -2.30
N LEU A 212 -24.38 -20.53 -1.85
CA LEU A 212 -23.28 -20.91 -2.72
C LEU A 212 -23.13 -22.43 -2.83
N THR A 213 -23.24 -22.96 -4.06
CA THR A 213 -22.78 -24.32 -4.35
C THR A 213 -21.26 -24.42 -4.18
N PRO A 214 -20.68 -25.60 -3.92
CA PRO A 214 -19.22 -25.77 -3.79
C PRO A 214 -18.43 -25.24 -4.99
N LEU A 215 -18.99 -25.38 -6.19
CA LEU A 215 -18.42 -24.84 -7.42
C LEU A 215 -18.43 -23.30 -7.42
N ALA A 216 -19.57 -22.70 -7.06
CA ALA A 216 -19.69 -21.25 -6.96
C ALA A 216 -18.78 -20.66 -5.87
N ALA A 217 -18.65 -21.35 -4.73
CA ALA A 217 -17.73 -20.97 -3.66
C ALA A 217 -16.27 -21.00 -4.14
N TRP A 218 -15.88 -22.05 -4.88
CA TRP A 218 -14.55 -22.13 -5.47
C TRP A 218 -14.28 -20.98 -6.43
N VAL A 219 -15.23 -20.70 -7.34
CA VAL A 219 -15.12 -19.58 -8.29
C VAL A 219 -15.02 -18.24 -7.57
N ALA A 220 -15.83 -18.02 -6.53
CA ALA A 220 -15.81 -16.78 -5.76
C ALA A 220 -14.45 -16.56 -5.09
N VAL A 221 -13.89 -17.61 -4.44
CA VAL A 221 -12.56 -17.55 -3.83
C VAL A 221 -11.49 -17.33 -4.89
N MET A 222 -11.51 -18.04 -6.01
CA MET A 222 -10.54 -17.87 -7.09
C MET A 222 -10.57 -16.48 -7.70
N SER A 223 -11.75 -15.97 -8.05
CA SER A 223 -11.91 -14.63 -8.62
C SER A 223 -11.38 -13.56 -7.67
N HIS A 224 -11.81 -13.61 -6.40
CA HIS A 224 -11.34 -12.71 -5.37
C HIS A 224 -9.80 -12.76 -5.23
N SER A 225 -9.23 -13.96 -5.18
CA SER A 225 -7.79 -14.18 -5.02
C SER A 225 -6.99 -13.63 -6.20
N ILE A 226 -7.48 -13.85 -7.43
CA ILE A 226 -6.87 -13.29 -8.64
C ILE A 226 -6.86 -11.77 -8.55
N VAL A 227 -7.99 -11.14 -8.21
CA VAL A 227 -8.05 -9.67 -8.09
C VAL A 227 -7.05 -9.15 -7.06
N LEU A 228 -6.97 -9.73 -5.86
CA LEU A 228 -5.97 -9.31 -4.87
C LEU A 228 -4.54 -9.46 -5.40
N PHE A 229 -4.25 -10.59 -6.06
CA PHE A 229 -2.93 -10.85 -6.61
C PHE A 229 -2.56 -9.84 -7.71
N LEU A 230 -3.51 -9.47 -8.58
CA LEU A 230 -3.31 -8.48 -9.64
C LEU A 230 -2.89 -7.10 -9.08
N PHE A 231 -3.51 -6.67 -7.99
CA PHE A 231 -3.22 -5.37 -7.36
C PHE A 231 -2.02 -5.38 -6.40
N ALA A 232 -1.54 -6.55 -5.96
CA ALA A 232 -0.38 -6.69 -5.08
C ALA A 232 0.93 -7.04 -5.80
N SER A 233 0.87 -7.70 -6.97
CA SER A 233 2.03 -8.31 -7.60
C SER A 233 2.94 -7.31 -8.34
N GLU A 234 4.09 -6.97 -7.74
CA GLU A 234 5.14 -6.17 -8.41
C GLU A 234 5.67 -6.84 -9.67
N ARG A 235 5.77 -8.18 -9.67
CA ARG A 235 6.30 -8.97 -10.79
C ARG A 235 5.38 -8.89 -11.99
N LEU A 236 4.07 -8.95 -11.77
CA LEU A 236 3.10 -8.84 -12.85
C LEU A 236 3.07 -7.41 -13.42
N GLU A 237 3.12 -6.40 -12.55
CA GLU A 237 3.25 -5.02 -13.01
C GLU A 237 4.52 -4.82 -13.85
N GLN A 238 5.64 -5.41 -13.43
CA GLN A 238 6.90 -5.38 -14.18
C GLN A 238 6.78 -6.06 -15.54
N LEU A 239 6.15 -7.23 -15.60
CA LEU A 239 5.91 -7.95 -16.84
C LEU A 239 5.07 -7.10 -17.81
N LEU A 240 3.96 -6.53 -17.34
CA LEU A 240 3.09 -5.67 -18.15
C LEU A 240 3.83 -4.42 -18.65
N ALA A 241 4.63 -3.79 -17.79
CA ALA A 241 5.44 -2.63 -18.15
C ALA A 241 6.48 -2.96 -19.24
N ASN A 242 7.14 -4.12 -19.13
CA ASN A 242 8.12 -4.58 -20.14
C ASN A 242 7.45 -4.86 -21.49
N LEU A 243 6.23 -5.37 -21.47
CA LEU A 243 5.41 -5.59 -22.68
C LEU A 243 4.74 -4.30 -23.20
N SER A 244 5.00 -3.14 -22.58
CA SER A 244 4.35 -1.86 -22.90
C SER A 244 2.82 -1.89 -22.83
N LEU A 245 2.26 -2.77 -22.01
CA LEU A 245 0.82 -2.90 -21.76
C LEU A 245 0.38 -2.01 -20.58
N PRO A 246 -0.91 -1.63 -20.50
CA PRO A 246 -1.45 -0.93 -19.34
C PRO A 246 -1.15 -1.67 -18.03
N THR A 247 -0.55 -0.96 -17.06
CA THR A 247 -0.13 -1.56 -15.77
C THR A 247 -1.22 -1.42 -14.72
N ILE A 248 -1.40 -2.48 -13.92
CA ILE A 248 -2.28 -2.44 -12.76
C ILE A 248 -1.54 -1.72 -11.62
N PRO A 249 -2.16 -0.72 -10.99
CA PRO A 249 -1.50 0.04 -9.93
C PRO A 249 -1.36 -0.83 -8.68
N LEU A 250 -0.21 -0.75 -8.02
CA LEU A 250 0.06 -1.46 -6.77
C LEU A 250 -0.63 -0.77 -5.60
N VAL A 251 -1.90 -1.08 -5.37
CA VAL A 251 -2.74 -0.40 -4.39
C VAL A 251 -3.39 -1.47 -3.52
N PRO A 252 -3.42 -1.33 -2.18
CA PRO A 252 -4.17 -2.27 -1.38
C PRO A 252 -5.66 -2.13 -1.68
N VAL A 253 -6.26 -3.23 -2.14
CA VAL A 253 -7.69 -3.29 -2.44
C VAL A 253 -8.44 -4.05 -1.35
N SER A 254 -9.74 -3.81 -1.22
CA SER A 254 -10.55 -4.47 -0.21
C SER A 254 -10.89 -5.91 -0.61
N SER A 255 -10.50 -6.86 0.24
CA SER A 255 -10.86 -8.26 0.05
C SER A 255 -12.36 -8.51 0.16
N SER A 256 -13.02 -7.89 1.15
CA SER A 256 -14.47 -7.98 1.33
C SER A 256 -15.23 -7.49 0.09
N GLN A 257 -14.80 -6.39 -0.52
CA GLN A 257 -15.42 -5.86 -1.75
C GLN A 257 -15.28 -6.84 -2.93
N ALA A 258 -14.08 -7.40 -3.12
CA ALA A 258 -13.85 -8.37 -4.19
C ALA A 258 -14.68 -9.65 -4.02
N VAL A 259 -14.83 -10.18 -2.79
CA VAL A 259 -15.69 -11.35 -2.54
C VAL A 259 -17.15 -11.01 -2.85
N VAL A 260 -17.66 -9.87 -2.37
CA VAL A 260 -19.04 -9.41 -2.66
C VAL A 260 -19.25 -9.27 -4.17
N GLY A 261 -18.31 -8.64 -4.87
CA GLY A 261 -18.35 -8.51 -6.34
C GLY A 261 -18.38 -9.86 -7.04
N ALA A 262 -17.53 -10.80 -6.64
CA ALA A 262 -17.52 -12.15 -7.21
C ALA A 262 -18.85 -12.89 -7.00
N VAL A 263 -19.42 -12.81 -5.80
CA VAL A 263 -20.72 -13.42 -5.48
C VAL A 263 -21.85 -12.80 -6.30
N LEU A 264 -21.89 -11.46 -6.41
CA LEU A 264 -22.87 -10.76 -7.24
C LEU A 264 -22.72 -11.14 -8.73
N GLY A 265 -21.50 -11.22 -9.25
CA GLY A 265 -21.25 -11.63 -10.63
C GLY A 265 -21.77 -13.03 -10.95
N ILE A 266 -21.59 -13.98 -10.02
CA ILE A 266 -22.15 -15.33 -10.11
C ILE A 266 -23.68 -15.29 -10.03
N GLY A 267 -24.24 -14.56 -9.06
CA GLY A 267 -25.69 -14.45 -8.86
C GLY A 267 -26.41 -13.84 -10.06
N MET A 268 -25.84 -12.79 -10.67
CA MET A 268 -26.39 -12.17 -11.87
C MET A 268 -26.42 -13.15 -13.05
N LEU A 269 -25.37 -13.96 -13.22
CA LEU A 269 -25.31 -15.02 -14.24
C LEU A 269 -26.35 -16.13 -14.03
N GLN A 270 -26.77 -16.35 -12.79
CA GLN A 270 -27.81 -17.31 -12.44
C GLN A 270 -29.23 -16.71 -12.49
N GLY A 271 -29.39 -15.48 -12.99
CA GLY A 271 -30.68 -14.82 -13.15
C GLY A 271 -31.07 -13.88 -12.00
N GLY A 272 -30.17 -13.61 -11.05
CA GLY A 272 -30.27 -12.52 -10.08
C GLY A 272 -31.32 -12.67 -8.97
N ARG A 273 -32.22 -13.66 -9.04
CA ARG A 273 -33.34 -13.83 -8.10
C ARG A 273 -32.90 -14.18 -6.67
N GLU A 274 -31.77 -14.86 -6.51
CA GLU A 274 -31.25 -15.28 -5.19
C GLU A 274 -30.46 -14.17 -4.47
N ILE A 275 -30.25 -13.01 -5.10
CA ILE A 275 -29.44 -11.92 -4.53
C ILE A 275 -30.27 -11.16 -3.48
N GLN A 276 -29.75 -11.11 -2.25
CA GLN A 276 -30.34 -10.29 -1.18
C GLN A 276 -29.92 -8.82 -1.29
N TRP A 277 -30.60 -8.04 -2.15
CA TRP A 277 -30.32 -6.62 -2.36
C TRP A 277 -30.27 -5.75 -1.08
N PRO A 278 -31.14 -5.94 -0.07
CA PRO A 278 -31.04 -5.18 1.18
C PRO A 278 -29.70 -5.36 1.89
N ARG A 279 -29.17 -6.59 1.92
CA ARG A 279 -27.86 -6.90 2.51
C ARG A 279 -26.72 -6.27 1.71
N VAL A 280 -26.81 -6.28 0.38
CA VAL A 280 -25.84 -5.59 -0.49
C VAL A 280 -25.80 -4.09 -0.18
N TYR A 281 -26.96 -3.47 0.04
CA TYR A 281 -27.05 -2.05 0.39
C TYR A 281 -26.45 -1.74 1.77
N GLU A 282 -26.70 -2.58 2.79
CA GLU A 282 -26.05 -2.48 4.11
C GLU A 282 -24.52 -2.57 4.00
N ILE A 283 -24.02 -3.44 3.13
CA ILE A 283 -22.59 -3.59 2.81
C ILE A 283 -22.01 -2.31 2.21
N VAL A 284 -22.64 -1.76 1.18
CA VAL A 284 -22.18 -0.53 0.54
C VAL A 284 -22.19 0.65 1.52
N LYS A 285 -23.21 0.75 2.37
CA LYS A 285 -23.24 1.74 3.47
C LYS A 285 -22.06 1.57 4.43
N GLY A 286 -21.80 0.34 4.86
CA GLY A 286 -20.65 0.02 5.72
C GLY A 286 -19.33 0.50 5.13
N TRP A 287 -19.13 0.35 3.82
CA TRP A 287 -17.92 0.81 3.13
C TRP A 287 -17.73 2.33 3.14
N VAL A 288 -18.81 3.11 3.13
CA VAL A 288 -18.76 4.58 3.21
C VAL A 288 -18.49 5.03 4.65
N VAL A 289 -19.12 4.37 5.62
CA VAL A 289 -19.03 4.74 7.05
C VAL A 289 -17.67 4.35 7.66
N THR A 290 -17.10 3.22 7.26
CA THR A 290 -15.83 2.68 7.78
C THR A 290 -14.67 3.71 7.80
N PRO A 291 -14.30 4.36 6.68
CA PRO A 291 -13.19 5.31 6.68
C PRO A 291 -13.48 6.55 7.53
N LEU A 292 -14.74 6.99 7.62
CA LEU A 292 -15.14 8.16 8.41
C LEU A 292 -14.97 7.91 9.92
N ILE A 293 -15.43 6.75 10.40
CA ILE A 293 -15.26 6.35 11.80
C ILE A 293 -13.77 6.21 12.14
N SER A 294 -13.01 5.55 11.27
CA SER A 294 -11.57 5.35 11.50
C SER A 294 -10.78 6.65 11.49
N CYS A 295 -11.14 7.59 10.62
CA CYS A 295 -10.59 8.95 10.60
C CYS A 295 -10.83 9.67 11.93
N LEU A 296 -12.06 9.65 12.42
CA LEU A 296 -12.43 10.29 13.68
C LEU A 296 -11.69 9.68 14.87
N ILE A 297 -11.69 8.34 14.97
CA ILE A 297 -11.00 7.63 16.07
C ILE A 297 -9.50 7.93 16.04
N CYS A 298 -8.88 7.96 14.86
CA CYS A 298 -7.45 8.29 14.75
C CYS A 298 -7.18 9.74 15.15
N PHE A 299 -7.95 10.69 14.62
CA PHE A 299 -7.79 12.12 14.91
C PHE A 299 -7.88 12.40 16.41
N VAL A 300 -8.94 11.91 17.07
CA VAL A 300 -9.12 12.06 18.52
C VAL A 300 -8.05 11.30 19.31
N GLY A 301 -7.73 10.08 18.89
CA GLY A 301 -6.71 9.23 19.53
C GLY A 301 -5.31 9.85 19.51
N LEU A 302 -4.97 10.61 18.47
CA LEU A 302 -3.69 11.32 18.37
C LEU A 302 -3.56 12.44 19.41
N TYR A 303 -4.64 13.21 19.66
CA TYR A 303 -4.65 14.18 20.76
C TYR A 303 -4.45 13.50 22.11
N PHE A 304 -5.11 12.37 22.35
CA PHE A 304 -4.93 11.63 23.60
C PHE A 304 -3.49 11.12 23.75
N LEU A 305 -2.94 10.53 22.69
CA LEU A 305 -1.58 9.98 22.70
C LEU A 305 -0.50 11.07 22.87
N GLN A 306 -0.69 12.24 22.26
CA GLN A 306 0.22 13.38 22.41
C GLN A 306 0.10 14.05 23.78
N ASN A 307 -1.11 14.33 24.26
CA ASN A 307 -1.29 15.18 25.44
C ASN A 307 -1.28 14.39 26.76
N VAL A 308 -1.81 13.16 26.77
CA VAL A 308 -1.92 12.35 27.99
C VAL A 308 -0.71 11.46 28.18
N PHE A 309 -0.28 10.76 27.13
CA PHE A 309 0.87 9.85 27.20
C PHE A 309 2.20 10.50 26.79
N GLN A 310 2.18 11.78 26.38
CA GLN A 310 3.35 12.56 25.98
C GLN A 310 4.19 11.85 24.89
N GLN A 311 3.55 11.06 24.04
CA GLN A 311 4.22 10.33 22.97
C GLN A 311 4.38 11.23 21.74
N THR A 312 5.52 11.10 21.05
CA THR A 312 5.72 11.77 19.76
C THR A 312 4.87 11.10 18.69
N VAL A 313 3.80 11.77 18.27
CA VAL A 313 2.85 11.29 17.24
C VAL A 313 3.08 11.89 15.85
N HIS A 314 3.80 13.01 15.80
CA HIS A 314 4.24 13.70 14.59
C HIS A 314 5.59 14.37 14.87
N ARG A 315 6.48 14.41 13.88
CA ARG A 315 7.71 15.18 13.91
C ARG A 315 7.58 16.37 12.97
N GLU A 316 7.86 17.57 13.46
CA GLU A 316 7.85 18.76 12.61
C GLU A 316 8.79 18.57 11.42
N SER A 317 8.31 18.99 10.25
CA SER A 317 9.03 18.87 8.99
C SER A 317 9.22 20.28 8.45
N LYS A 318 10.47 20.71 8.26
CA LYS A 318 10.79 22.05 7.78
C LYS A 318 10.74 22.09 6.25
N TYR A 319 10.04 23.07 5.70
CA TYR A 319 9.98 23.31 4.27
C TYR A 319 10.49 24.72 3.98
N LEU A 320 11.52 24.82 3.13
CA LEU A 320 12.18 26.08 2.80
C LEU A 320 11.98 26.38 1.32
N LEU A 321 11.50 27.58 1.00
CA LEU A 321 11.40 28.08 -0.37
C LEU A 321 12.62 28.94 -0.73
N SER A 322 13.78 28.31 -0.91
CA SER A 322 14.98 29.02 -1.37
C SER A 322 14.94 29.27 -2.89
N ALA A 323 15.77 30.19 -3.38
CA ALA A 323 15.92 30.45 -4.82
C ALA A 323 16.17 29.17 -5.64
N SER A 324 17.00 28.25 -5.14
CA SER A 324 17.26 26.95 -5.78
C SER A 324 16.04 26.03 -5.87
N VAL A 325 15.09 26.14 -4.94
CA VAL A 325 13.83 25.40 -4.98
C VAL A 325 12.89 26.01 -6.02
N LEU A 326 12.83 27.35 -6.13
CA LEU A 326 12.06 28.03 -7.17
C LEU A 326 12.60 27.72 -8.58
N GLU A 327 13.93 27.68 -8.75
CA GLU A 327 14.54 27.23 -10.01
C GLU A 327 14.16 25.77 -10.33
N LYS A 328 14.13 24.89 -9.32
CA LYS A 328 13.72 23.50 -9.49
C LYS A 328 12.24 23.40 -9.87
N PHE A 329 11.38 24.22 -9.28
CA PHE A 329 9.96 24.33 -9.65
C PHE A 329 9.78 24.70 -11.11
N GLN A 330 10.49 25.73 -11.56
CA GLN A 330 10.43 26.18 -12.96
C GLN A 330 10.88 25.07 -13.93
N LYS A 331 11.99 24.38 -13.63
CA LYS A 331 12.46 23.24 -14.44
C LYS A 331 11.45 22.09 -14.51
N GLU A 332 10.64 21.92 -13.48
CA GLU A 332 9.66 20.84 -13.35
C GLU A 332 8.25 21.23 -13.82
N GLY A 333 8.13 22.42 -14.44
CA GLY A 333 6.90 22.95 -15.01
C GLY A 333 5.89 23.44 -13.98
N ILE A 334 6.36 23.91 -12.83
CA ILE A 334 5.55 24.61 -11.82
C ILE A 334 5.72 26.10 -12.08
N ASP A 335 4.61 26.81 -12.22
CA ASP A 335 4.64 28.26 -12.38
C ASP A 335 5.16 28.92 -11.10
N THR A 336 6.08 29.85 -11.28
CA THR A 336 6.76 30.58 -10.20
C THR A 336 6.48 32.09 -10.27
N ALA A 337 5.70 32.55 -11.24
CA ALA A 337 5.26 33.93 -11.34
C ALA A 337 4.40 34.28 -10.11
N GLY A 338 4.96 35.08 -9.19
CA GLY A 338 4.32 35.45 -7.92
C GLY A 338 4.85 34.72 -6.68
N LEU A 339 5.79 33.77 -6.82
CA LEU A 339 6.41 33.09 -5.67
C LEU A 339 7.67 33.80 -5.14
N SER A 340 8.12 34.86 -5.80
CA SER A 340 9.27 35.66 -5.35
C SER A 340 9.06 36.30 -3.97
N GLU A 341 7.81 36.65 -3.63
CA GLU A 341 7.43 37.17 -2.31
C GLU A 341 7.57 36.12 -1.19
N LEU A 342 7.55 34.84 -1.55
CA LEU A 342 7.70 33.72 -0.63
C LEU A 342 9.14 33.19 -0.60
N SER A 343 10.10 33.86 -1.26
CA SER A 343 11.51 33.45 -1.21
C SER A 343 12.02 33.51 0.23
N ASP A 344 12.78 32.49 0.61
CA ASP A 344 13.40 32.31 1.92
C ASP A 344 12.41 32.19 3.09
N SER A 345 11.12 32.01 2.80
CA SER A 345 10.12 31.63 3.80
C SER A 345 10.30 30.18 4.26
N VAL A 346 10.07 29.95 5.55
CA VAL A 346 10.12 28.63 6.20
C VAL A 346 8.72 28.26 6.66
N PHE A 347 8.29 27.06 6.32
CA PHE A 347 7.02 26.47 6.74
C PHE A 347 7.28 25.24 7.61
N HIS A 348 6.36 24.95 8.53
CA HIS A 348 6.50 23.87 9.52
C HIS A 348 5.65 22.64 9.18
N SER A 349 4.79 22.75 8.16
CA SER A 349 3.96 21.64 7.68
C SER A 349 3.94 21.56 6.15
N SER A 350 3.65 20.36 5.64
CA SER A 350 3.53 20.15 4.19
C SER A 350 2.25 20.74 3.62
N ALA A 351 1.17 20.79 4.38
CA ALA A 351 -0.07 21.42 3.92
C ALA A 351 0.07 22.95 3.86
N GLU A 352 0.78 23.54 4.81
CA GLU A 352 1.03 24.98 4.90
C GLU A 352 1.79 25.50 3.67
N VAL A 353 2.92 24.89 3.31
CA VAL A 353 3.69 25.31 2.12
C VAL A 353 2.87 25.18 0.83
N VAL A 354 2.07 24.11 0.69
CA VAL A 354 1.22 23.93 -0.48
C VAL A 354 0.08 24.94 -0.51
N ARG A 355 -0.53 25.27 0.64
CA ARG A 355 -1.58 26.29 0.73
C ARG A 355 -1.04 27.67 0.36
N ALA A 356 0.11 28.07 0.93
CA ALA A 356 0.75 29.35 0.64
C ALA A 356 1.07 29.51 -0.86
N ILE A 357 1.56 28.45 -1.52
CA ILE A 357 1.82 28.50 -2.97
C ILE A 357 0.51 28.51 -3.77
N LYS A 358 -0.52 27.74 -3.35
CA LYS A 358 -1.82 27.71 -4.03
C LYS A 358 -2.55 29.05 -4.05
N GLU A 359 -2.31 29.90 -3.05
CA GLU A 359 -2.87 31.26 -3.00
C GLU A 359 -2.30 32.17 -4.10
N LYS A 360 -1.09 31.89 -4.58
CA LYS A 360 -0.39 32.68 -5.61
C LYS A 360 -0.46 32.03 -6.99
N VAL A 361 -0.45 30.70 -7.05
CA VAL A 361 -0.31 29.92 -8.29
C VAL A 361 -1.28 28.75 -8.32
N THR A 362 -1.88 28.48 -9.48
CA THR A 362 -2.71 27.28 -9.67
C THR A 362 -1.86 26.01 -9.71
N LEU A 363 -2.00 25.14 -8.71
CA LEU A 363 -1.30 23.86 -8.64
C LEU A 363 -2.21 22.68 -8.93
N THR A 364 -1.78 21.79 -9.82
CA THR A 364 -2.37 20.44 -9.95
C THR A 364 -1.97 19.56 -8.75
N SER A 365 -2.74 18.50 -8.47
CA SER A 365 -2.42 17.57 -7.36
C SER A 365 -1.02 16.94 -7.45
N LYS A 366 -0.54 16.68 -8.68
CA LYS A 366 0.82 16.16 -8.91
C LYS A 366 1.90 17.21 -8.65
N GLN A 367 1.66 18.47 -8.99
CA GLN A 367 2.59 19.56 -8.69
C GLN A 367 2.62 19.85 -7.18
N GLY A 368 1.51 19.74 -6.47
CA GLY A 368 1.49 19.87 -5.00
C GLY A 368 2.42 18.88 -4.29
N LEU A 369 2.52 17.64 -4.78
CA LEU A 369 3.50 16.68 -4.26
C LEU A 369 4.94 17.10 -4.52
N LYS A 370 5.24 17.58 -5.74
CA LYS A 370 6.56 18.08 -6.10
C LYS A 370 6.95 19.28 -5.23
N VAL A 371 5.98 20.14 -4.91
CA VAL A 371 6.17 21.26 -3.98
C VAL A 371 6.64 20.74 -2.62
N VAL A 372 5.93 19.80 -2.03
CA VAL A 372 6.33 19.18 -0.76
C VAL A 372 7.70 18.51 -0.88
N GLU A 373 7.94 17.72 -1.93
CA GLU A 373 9.19 16.98 -2.12
C GLU A 373 10.42 17.89 -2.29
N PHE A 374 10.31 18.97 -3.05
CA PHE A 374 11.46 19.83 -3.35
C PHE A 374 11.71 20.91 -2.29
N SER A 375 10.67 21.37 -1.61
CA SER A 375 10.83 22.31 -0.48
C SER A 375 11.23 21.63 0.82
N PHE A 376 11.11 20.30 0.92
CA PHE A 376 11.43 19.56 2.14
C PHE A 376 12.92 19.67 2.50
N GLN A 377 13.20 20.40 3.57
CA GLN A 377 14.55 20.65 4.04
C GLN A 377 15.05 19.46 4.85
N LYS A 378 16.09 18.79 4.33
CA LYS A 378 16.68 17.63 4.98
C LYS A 378 18.14 17.53 4.59
N SER A 379 19.02 18.05 5.44
CA SER A 379 20.45 18.12 5.14
C SER A 379 21.10 16.74 5.04
N LEU A 380 21.81 16.53 3.95
CA LEU A 380 22.59 15.34 3.65
C LEU A 380 24.07 15.69 3.64
N VAL A 381 24.88 14.89 4.32
CA VAL A 381 26.35 15.04 4.32
C VAL A 381 26.96 13.73 3.86
N ILE A 382 27.74 13.80 2.78
CA ILE A 382 28.40 12.63 2.21
C ILE A 382 29.78 12.48 2.86
N THR A 383 29.85 11.62 3.88
CA THR A 383 31.12 11.31 4.55
C THR A 383 31.72 9.99 4.04
N PRO A 384 33.05 9.85 3.99
CA PRO A 384 33.71 8.60 3.62
C PRO A 384 33.31 7.42 4.52
N GLU A 385 33.09 7.67 5.81
CA GLU A 385 32.64 6.67 6.79
C GLU A 385 31.25 6.11 6.46
N LYS A 386 30.32 6.98 6.04
CA LYS A 386 28.98 6.54 5.61
C LYS A 386 29.05 5.77 4.31
N ILE A 387 29.91 6.17 3.37
CA ILE A 387 30.12 5.42 2.11
C ILE A 387 30.72 4.03 2.39
N SER A 388 31.64 3.91 3.36
CA SER A 388 32.31 2.64 3.66
C SER A 388 31.39 1.65 4.37
N SER A 389 30.56 2.12 5.30
CA SER A 389 29.61 1.32 6.09
C SER A 389 28.30 0.98 5.38
N MET A 390 27.96 1.70 4.31
CA MET A 390 26.75 1.45 3.52
C MET A 390 26.80 0.10 2.78
N ASP A 391 25.67 -0.61 2.72
CA ASP A 391 25.52 -1.75 1.80
C ASP A 391 25.59 -1.27 0.35
N LYS A 392 26.53 -1.86 -0.39
CA LYS A 392 26.82 -1.53 -1.81
C LYS A 392 26.09 -2.49 -2.76
N LYS A 393 25.39 -3.50 -2.26
CA LYS A 393 24.62 -4.44 -3.07
C LYS A 393 23.54 -3.71 -3.87
N GLY A 394 23.51 -3.97 -5.18
CA GLY A 394 22.57 -3.35 -6.10
C GLY A 394 23.02 -2.01 -6.70
N LEU A 395 24.12 -1.42 -6.25
CA LEU A 395 24.77 -0.28 -6.90
C LEU A 395 25.81 -0.77 -7.92
N SER A 396 25.79 -0.19 -9.13
CA SER A 396 26.81 -0.48 -10.13
C SER A 396 28.14 0.20 -9.79
N ARG A 397 29.22 -0.21 -10.46
CA ARG A 397 30.55 0.41 -10.26
C ARG A 397 30.55 1.90 -10.61
N SER A 398 29.93 2.28 -11.72
CA SER A 398 29.73 3.67 -12.16
C SER A 398 28.95 4.49 -11.14
N GLN A 399 27.87 3.93 -10.59
CA GLN A 399 27.08 4.57 -9.55
C GLN A 399 27.88 4.82 -8.26
N LEU A 400 28.72 3.86 -7.86
CA LEU A 400 29.61 4.00 -6.70
C LEU A 400 30.73 5.02 -6.93
N VAL A 401 31.29 5.07 -8.14
CA VAL A 401 32.30 6.06 -8.52
C VAL A 401 31.69 7.47 -8.48
N ALA A 402 30.48 7.65 -9.01
CA ALA A 402 29.77 8.93 -8.94
C ALA A 402 29.54 9.37 -7.49
N LEU A 403 29.13 8.45 -6.61
CA LEU A 403 28.93 8.75 -5.20
C LEU A 403 30.25 9.15 -4.49
N LYS A 404 31.36 8.48 -4.80
CA LYS A 404 32.68 8.83 -4.25
C LYS A 404 33.15 10.21 -4.71
N LYS A 405 32.85 10.63 -5.94
CA LYS A 405 33.19 11.98 -6.43
C LYS A 405 32.51 13.10 -5.65
N LEU A 406 31.33 12.83 -5.08
CA LEU A 406 30.57 13.79 -4.27
C LEU A 406 30.96 13.75 -2.78
N GLN A 407 32.01 13.02 -2.40
CA GLN A 407 32.47 12.96 -1.02
C GLN A 407 32.83 14.36 -0.48
N GLY A 408 32.41 14.66 0.75
CA GLY A 408 32.62 15.94 1.42
C GLY A 408 31.57 17.01 1.08
N GLN A 409 30.73 16.78 0.07
CA GLN A 409 29.64 17.70 -0.28
C GLN A 409 28.50 17.63 0.75
N THR A 410 27.87 18.78 0.97
CA THR A 410 26.65 18.91 1.79
C THR A 410 25.52 19.41 0.92
N TYR A 411 24.35 18.78 1.04
CA TYR A 411 23.14 19.16 0.32
C TYR A 411 22.05 19.51 1.32
N ASN A 412 21.32 20.60 1.08
CA ASN A 412 20.24 21.04 1.96
C ASN A 412 18.92 20.33 1.66
N PHE A 413 18.74 19.89 0.42
CA PHE A 413 17.55 19.19 -0.02
C PHE A 413 17.91 17.83 -0.64
N PRO A 414 17.10 16.78 -0.41
CA PRO A 414 17.39 15.44 -0.94
C PRO A 414 17.54 15.37 -2.47
N TRP A 415 16.71 16.11 -3.20
CA TRP A 415 16.74 16.12 -4.66
C TRP A 415 18.06 16.65 -5.23
N GLN A 416 18.76 17.55 -4.53
CA GLN A 416 20.05 18.07 -5.00
C GLN A 416 21.12 16.97 -5.12
N LEU A 417 21.12 16.01 -4.18
CA LEU A 417 21.97 14.84 -4.28
C LEU A 417 21.60 13.98 -5.49
N GLY A 418 20.31 13.83 -5.77
CA GLY A 418 19.82 13.08 -6.93
C GLY A 418 20.29 13.71 -8.24
N ASP A 419 20.11 15.04 -8.37
CA ASP A 419 20.53 15.80 -9.54
C ASP A 419 22.07 15.76 -9.71
N ALA A 420 22.84 15.95 -8.64
CA ALA A 420 24.30 15.88 -8.70
C ALA A 420 24.82 14.49 -9.12
N LEU A 421 24.17 13.42 -8.65
CA LEU A 421 24.48 12.06 -9.06
C LEU A 421 24.13 11.80 -10.53
N ALA A 422 22.99 12.32 -11.01
CA ALA A 422 22.55 12.20 -12.40
C ALA A 422 23.50 12.94 -13.36
N VAL A 423 24.01 14.11 -12.97
CA VAL A 423 25.04 14.85 -13.73
C VAL A 423 26.35 14.07 -13.80
N THR A 424 26.73 13.39 -12.70
CA THR A 424 28.00 12.65 -12.63
C THR A 424 27.93 11.30 -13.35
N SER A 425 26.76 10.68 -13.40
CA SER A 425 26.52 9.41 -14.10
C SER A 425 25.07 9.32 -14.58
N THR A 426 24.92 9.06 -15.88
CA THR A 426 23.62 8.83 -16.54
C THR A 426 22.88 7.60 -15.99
N GLU A 427 23.53 6.73 -15.21
CA GLU A 427 22.88 5.62 -14.51
C GLU A 427 22.05 6.07 -13.30
N TRP A 428 22.23 7.30 -12.81
CA TRP A 428 21.41 7.89 -11.76
C TRP A 428 20.25 8.73 -12.31
N GLU A 429 20.17 8.89 -13.63
CA GLU A 429 19.14 9.69 -14.26
C GLU A 429 17.76 9.02 -14.15
N VAL A 430 16.79 9.80 -13.66
CA VAL A 430 15.36 9.48 -13.72
C VAL A 430 14.87 9.99 -15.07
N ARG A 431 14.59 9.07 -15.99
CA ARG A 431 14.40 9.38 -17.42
C ARG A 431 13.01 9.91 -17.75
N GLY A 432 12.03 9.75 -16.86
CA GLY A 432 10.65 10.19 -17.12
C GLY A 432 10.03 9.49 -18.33
N GLY A 433 8.97 10.04 -18.92
CA GLY A 433 8.41 9.51 -20.19
C GLY A 433 7.50 8.28 -20.07
N GLY A 434 6.79 8.11 -18.95
CA GLY A 434 5.66 7.17 -18.84
C GLY A 434 6.06 5.70 -18.63
N LEU A 435 5.33 4.78 -19.25
CA LEU A 435 5.44 3.32 -19.01
C LEU A 435 6.82 2.74 -19.34
N LYS A 436 7.47 3.25 -20.39
CA LYS A 436 8.75 2.72 -20.91
C LYS A 436 9.89 2.78 -19.89
N ASN A 437 9.99 3.89 -19.14
CA ASN A 437 11.05 4.08 -18.15
C ASN A 437 10.57 3.85 -16.70
N LYS A 438 9.29 3.51 -16.50
CA LYS A 438 8.67 3.38 -15.16
C LYS A 438 9.47 2.46 -14.23
N LEU A 439 9.99 1.33 -14.74
CA LEU A 439 10.75 0.37 -13.96
C LEU A 439 12.17 0.85 -13.65
N HIS A 440 12.83 1.46 -14.62
CA HIS A 440 14.13 2.09 -14.43
C HIS A 440 14.03 3.17 -13.37
N ASP A 441 13.11 4.12 -13.54
CA ASP A 441 12.88 5.23 -12.62
C ASP A 441 12.52 4.74 -11.21
N ARG A 442 11.72 3.67 -11.09
CA ARG A 442 11.41 3.08 -9.77
C ARG A 442 12.67 2.51 -9.10
N LYS A 443 13.53 1.80 -9.83
CA LYS A 443 14.79 1.27 -9.30
C LYS A 443 15.71 2.39 -8.84
N ILE A 444 15.85 3.45 -9.65
CA ILE A 444 16.67 4.62 -9.30
C ILE A 444 16.11 5.34 -8.08
N LYS A 445 14.80 5.60 -8.02
CA LYS A 445 14.15 6.22 -6.85
C LYS A 445 14.31 5.39 -5.57
N ARG A 446 14.22 4.06 -5.64
CA ARG A 446 14.49 3.17 -4.49
C ARG A 446 15.95 3.30 -4.01
N LYS A 447 16.91 3.35 -4.93
CA LYS A 447 18.33 3.58 -4.60
C LYS A 447 18.56 4.96 -3.98
N LEU A 448 17.99 6.02 -4.56
CA LEU A 448 18.10 7.38 -4.04
C LEU A 448 17.50 7.49 -2.63
N ALA A 449 16.31 6.93 -2.41
CA ALA A 449 15.69 6.90 -1.08
C ALA A 449 16.55 6.21 -0.03
N TYR A 450 17.25 5.14 -0.42
CA TYR A 450 18.24 4.48 0.44
C TYR A 450 19.43 5.41 0.76
N LEU A 451 20.00 6.08 -0.25
CA LEU A 451 21.08 7.06 -0.03
C LEU A 451 20.63 8.21 0.89
N TYR A 452 19.41 8.74 0.71
CA TYR A 452 18.86 9.80 1.53
C TYR A 452 18.75 9.38 3.00
N ARG A 453 18.39 8.12 3.28
CA ARG A 453 18.33 7.58 4.65
C ARG A 453 19.73 7.47 5.28
N ILE A 454 20.74 7.03 4.53
CA ILE A 454 22.11 6.85 5.01
C ILE A 454 22.82 8.19 5.23
N PHE A 455 22.72 9.11 4.27
CA PHE A 455 23.46 10.37 4.31
C PHE A 455 22.76 11.47 5.13
N GLN A 456 21.54 11.23 5.62
CA GLN A 456 20.85 12.13 6.53
C GLN A 456 21.75 12.53 7.71
N ARG A 457 21.89 13.83 7.94
CA ARG A 457 22.51 14.35 9.16
C ARG A 457 21.56 14.02 10.32
N ARG A 458 22.04 13.25 11.30
CA ARG A 458 21.31 13.11 12.57
C ARG A 458 21.45 14.44 13.29
N GLU A 459 20.34 15.13 13.49
CA GLU A 459 20.28 16.20 14.50
C GLU A 459 20.59 15.52 15.84
N ARG A 460 21.62 16.02 16.54
CA ARG A 460 22.01 15.53 17.86
C ARG A 460 21.09 16.12 18.90
#